data_AF-A0A1Q5S1Q2-F1
#
_entry.id   AF-A0A1Q5S1Q2-F1
#
_cell.length_a   1.000
_cell.length_b   1.000
_cell.length_c   1.000
_cell.angle_alpha   90.00
_cell.angle_beta   90.00
_cell.angle_gamma   90.00
#
_symmetry.space_group_name_H-M   'P 1'
#
loop_
_entity.id
_entity.type
_entity.pdbx_description
1 polymer ?
#
loop_
_entity_poly.entity_id
_entity_poly.type
_entity_poly.pdbx_seq_one_letter_code
_entity_poly.pdbx_strand_id
1 'polypeptide(L)'
;MTKFNAAVVRACSVGDDTAATLENAIRSTEDCGKQGINVAVFPEAFIGGYPKGANFNIFNFDVVGHYVRPDIFKLAVDERSKPPVERVSA
;
A
#
# COMPACT_ATOMS: atom_id res chain seq x y z
N MET A 1 25.99 6.05 11.52
CA MET A 1 24.71 5.78 10.84
C MET A 1 24.53 6.80 9.74
N THR A 2 24.35 6.37 8.50
CA THR A 2 24.02 7.25 7.37
C THR A 2 22.58 7.72 7.51
N LYS A 3 22.32 9.02 7.42
CA LYS A 3 20.95 9.58 7.41
C LYS A 3 20.40 9.51 5.99
N PHE A 4 19.14 9.16 5.85
CA PHE A 4 18.42 9.21 4.58
C PHE A 4 17.04 9.82 4.79
N ASN A 5 16.55 10.52 3.76
CA ASN A 5 15.21 11.07 3.71
C ASN A 5 14.29 10.09 2.98
N ALA A 6 13.11 9.85 3.54
CA ALA A 6 12.09 8.99 2.93
C ALA A 6 10.80 9.79 2.69
N ALA A 7 10.05 9.43 1.65
CA ALA A 7 8.75 10.00 1.33
C ALA A 7 7.70 8.90 1.10
N VAL A 8 6.46 9.21 1.49
CA VAL A 8 5.28 8.42 1.13
C VAL A 8 4.55 9.14 0.00
N VAL A 9 4.46 8.50 -1.15
CA VAL A 9 3.83 9.08 -2.34
C VAL A 9 2.32 8.88 -2.25
N ARG A 10 1.58 10.00 -2.20
CA ARG A 10 0.12 9.99 -2.28
C ARG A 10 -0.31 10.12 -3.74
N ALA A 11 -0.55 8.99 -4.39
CA ALA A 11 -1.00 8.92 -5.78
C ALA A 11 -1.99 7.76 -5.99
N CYS A 12 -2.68 7.75 -7.13
CA CYS A 12 -3.61 6.69 -7.53
C CYS A 12 -3.20 6.14 -8.90
N SER A 13 -3.57 4.89 -9.20
CA SER A 13 -3.53 4.38 -10.57
C SER A 13 -4.48 5.18 -11.46
N VAL A 14 -4.14 5.28 -12.74
CA VAL A 14 -5.01 5.85 -13.78
C VAL A 14 -5.80 4.71 -14.40
N GLY A 15 -6.95 4.35 -13.81
CA GLY A 15 -7.89 3.37 -14.37
C GLY A 15 -7.24 2.14 -15.00
N ASP A 16 -7.67 1.80 -16.22
CA ASP A 16 -7.10 0.73 -17.06
C ASP A 16 -5.88 1.18 -17.90
N ASP A 17 -5.30 2.35 -17.58
CA ASP A 17 -4.17 2.94 -18.29
C ASP A 17 -2.87 2.80 -17.48
N THR A 18 -2.23 1.64 -17.64
CA THR A 18 -0.93 1.35 -17.03
C THR A 18 0.15 2.32 -17.48
N ALA A 19 0.11 2.81 -18.72
CA ALA A 19 1.13 3.71 -19.25
C ALA A 19 1.05 5.08 -18.56
N ALA A 20 -0.15 5.67 -18.47
CA ALA A 20 -0.35 6.92 -17.75
C ALA A 20 -0.01 6.79 -16.26
N THR A 21 -0.28 5.62 -15.67
CA THR A 21 0.11 5.32 -14.29
C THR A 21 1.63 5.26 -14.10
N LEU A 22 2.34 4.68 -15.06
CA LEU A 22 3.81 4.62 -15.06
C LEU A 22 4.42 6.02 -15.20
N GLU A 23 3.88 6.86 -16.08
CA GLU A 23 4.30 8.27 -16.19
C GLU A 23 4.12 9.02 -14.87
N ASN A 24 3.03 8.76 -14.13
CA ASN A 24 2.83 9.33 -12.81
C ASN A 24 3.87 8.83 -11.79
N ALA A 25 4.25 7.55 -11.84
CA ALA A 25 5.28 6.96 -11.00
C ALA A 25 6.66 7.62 -11.25
N ILE A 26 7.01 7.78 -12.53
CA ILE A 26 8.26 8.39 -12.97
C ILE A 26 8.33 9.82 -12.48
N ARG A 27 7.32 10.64 -12.80
CA ARG A 27 7.24 12.04 -12.36
C ARG A 27 7.35 12.20 -10.85
N SER A 28 6.63 11.37 -10.08
CA SER A 28 6.68 11.41 -8.62
C SER A 28 8.07 11.05 -8.07
N THR A 29 8.76 10.10 -8.72
CA THR A 29 10.13 9.71 -8.36
C THR A 29 11.13 10.83 -8.67
N GLU A 30 10.99 11.49 -9.82
CA GLU A 30 11.81 12.66 -10.18
C GLU A 30 11.62 13.80 -9.19
N ASP A 31 10.38 14.08 -8.79
CA ASP A 31 10.06 15.12 -7.82
C ASP A 31 10.60 14.80 -6.42
N CYS A 32 10.61 13.51 -6.02
CA CYS A 32 11.28 13.05 -4.81
C CYS A 32 12.80 13.27 -4.91
N GLY A 33 13.41 12.94 -6.06
CA GLY A 33 14.83 13.16 -6.32
C GLY A 33 15.24 14.63 -6.21
N LYS A 34 14.44 15.55 -6.78
CA LYS A 34 14.66 17.01 -6.67
C LYS A 34 14.61 17.51 -5.23
N GLN A 35 13.90 16.82 -4.34
CA GLN A 35 13.77 17.16 -2.92
C GLN A 35 14.83 16.47 -2.03
N GLY A 36 15.76 15.72 -2.61
CA GLY A 36 16.79 15.00 -1.86
C GLY A 36 16.21 13.81 -1.06
N ILE A 37 15.10 13.24 -1.52
CA ILE A 37 14.53 12.00 -0.97
C ILE A 37 15.30 10.81 -1.54
N ASN A 38 15.72 9.91 -0.64
CA ASN A 38 16.48 8.71 -1.00
C ASN A 38 15.59 7.49 -1.19
N VAL A 39 14.42 7.46 -0.54
CA VAL A 39 13.48 6.35 -0.59
C VAL A 39 12.06 6.89 -0.77
N ALA A 40 11.40 6.52 -1.85
CA ALA A 40 9.99 6.83 -2.08
C ALA A 40 9.17 5.54 -1.99
N VAL A 41 8.10 5.56 -1.20
CA VAL A 41 7.17 4.43 -1.04
C VAL A 41 5.87 4.76 -1.74
N PHE A 42 5.40 3.85 -2.59
CA PHE A 42 4.14 3.98 -3.34
C PHE A 42 3.04 3.10 -2.74
N PRO A 43 1.76 3.40 -3.03
CA PRO A 43 0.64 2.56 -2.61
C PRO A 43 0.72 1.12 -3.18
N GLU A 44 0.06 0.19 -2.49
CA GLU A 44 -0.13 -1.18 -2.98
C GLU A 44 -0.89 -1.18 -4.32
N ALA A 45 -0.51 -2.11 -5.22
CA ALA A 45 -1.12 -2.28 -6.54
C ALA A 45 -1.13 -1.01 -7.40
N PHE A 46 -0.24 -0.05 -7.13
CA PHE A 46 -0.26 1.27 -7.79
C PHE A 46 -0.16 1.19 -9.32
N ILE A 47 0.69 0.32 -9.89
CA ILE A 47 0.91 0.28 -11.35
C ILE A 47 -0.23 -0.40 -12.10
N GLY A 48 -0.62 -1.62 -11.68
CA GLY A 48 -1.68 -2.38 -12.34
C GLY A 48 -3.09 -1.95 -11.95
N GLY A 49 -3.20 -1.05 -10.96
CA GLY A 49 -4.46 -0.72 -10.33
C GLY A 49 -4.98 -1.86 -9.47
N TYR A 50 -6.00 -1.52 -8.68
CA TYR A 50 -6.69 -2.47 -7.82
C TYR A 50 -8.15 -2.56 -8.25
N PRO A 51 -8.68 -3.73 -8.62
CA PRO A 51 -10.01 -3.86 -9.21
C PRO A 51 -11.09 -3.78 -8.14
N LYS A 52 -11.18 -2.60 -7.51
CA LYS A 52 -12.10 -2.35 -6.40
C LYS A 52 -13.54 -2.57 -6.86
N GLY A 53 -14.24 -3.47 -6.17
CA GLY A 53 -15.63 -3.81 -6.49
C GLY A 53 -15.78 -4.87 -7.58
N ALA A 54 -14.69 -5.40 -8.13
CA ALA A 54 -14.77 -6.59 -8.97
C ALA A 54 -15.13 -7.81 -8.11
N ASN A 55 -16.20 -8.50 -8.51
CA ASN A 55 -16.63 -9.74 -7.88
C ASN A 55 -16.20 -10.99 -8.67
N PHE A 56 -15.59 -10.83 -9.85
CA PHE A 56 -15.17 -11.93 -10.75
C PHE A 56 -16.25 -13.00 -10.98
N ASN A 57 -17.54 -12.61 -11.00
CA ASN A 57 -18.69 -13.53 -11.04
C ASN A 57 -18.77 -14.52 -9.86
N ILE A 58 -18.05 -14.24 -8.77
CA ILE A 58 -18.19 -14.87 -7.47
C ILE A 58 -19.28 -14.07 -6.72
N PHE A 59 -20.50 -14.57 -6.80
CA PHE A 59 -21.62 -13.99 -6.05
C PHE A 59 -21.29 -14.10 -4.55
N ASN A 60 -21.28 -12.96 -3.85
CA ASN A 60 -21.08 -12.79 -2.40
C ASN A 60 -19.67 -12.82 -1.79
N PHE A 61 -18.57 -12.82 -2.56
CA PHE A 61 -17.23 -12.72 -1.94
C PHE A 61 -16.32 -11.70 -2.66
N ASP A 62 -16.04 -10.59 -1.98
CA ASP A 62 -14.99 -9.63 -2.40
C ASP A 62 -13.63 -10.22 -1.98
N VAL A 63 -13.08 -11.12 -2.82
CA VAL A 63 -11.72 -11.69 -2.66
C VAL A 63 -10.63 -10.63 -2.75
N VAL A 64 -10.95 -9.46 -3.30
CA VAL A 64 -9.95 -8.48 -3.70
C VAL A 64 -9.41 -7.77 -2.47
N GLY A 65 -10.23 -7.50 -1.47
CA GLY A 65 -9.85 -6.90 -0.19
C GLY A 65 -10.28 -5.44 -0.11
N HIS A 66 -11.14 -5.08 0.82
CA HIS A 66 -11.58 -3.70 1.00
C HIS A 66 -10.71 -3.00 2.06
N TYR A 67 -9.54 -2.49 1.69
CA TYR A 67 -8.70 -1.68 2.60
C TYR A 67 -9.12 -0.20 2.67
N VAL A 68 -10.27 0.17 2.11
CA VAL A 68 -10.87 1.50 2.30
C VAL A 68 -11.57 1.54 3.66
N ARG A 69 -10.78 1.79 4.71
CA ARG A 69 -11.24 2.15 6.05
C ARG A 69 -10.66 3.50 6.46
N PRO A 70 -11.14 4.61 5.87
CA PRO A 70 -10.68 5.96 6.20
C PRO A 70 -10.99 6.37 7.65
N ASP A 71 -11.77 5.56 8.37
CA ASP A 71 -12.19 5.71 9.75
C ASP A 71 -11.26 5.03 10.78
N ILE A 72 -10.22 4.31 10.33
CA ILE A 72 -9.21 3.74 11.25
C ILE A 72 -8.18 4.84 11.57
N PHE A 73 -8.43 5.57 12.65
CA PHE A 73 -7.54 6.63 13.14
C PHE A 73 -6.47 6.14 14.13
N LYS A 74 -6.46 4.85 14.48
CA LYS A 74 -5.52 4.29 15.46
C LYS A 74 -5.27 2.80 15.22
N LEU A 75 -4.01 2.44 14.97
CA LEU A 75 -3.51 1.07 14.96
C LEU A 75 -2.68 0.86 16.22
N ALA A 76 -3.01 -0.15 17.02
CA ALA A 76 -2.20 -0.58 18.15
C ALA A 76 -1.51 -1.89 17.80
N VAL A 77 -0.19 -1.88 17.78
CA VAL A 77 0.65 -3.06 17.51
C VAL A 77 1.30 -3.50 18.81
N ASP A 78 1.20 -4.78 19.10
CA ASP A 78 1.87 -5.40 20.24
C ASP A 78 3.22 -5.95 19.78
N GLU A 79 4.29 -5.19 20.05
CA GLU A 79 5.66 -5.53 19.61
C GLU A 79 6.37 -6.52 20.54
N ARG A 80 5.71 -6.98 21.61
CA ARG A 80 6.31 -7.97 22.51
C ARG A 80 6.50 -9.29 21.76
N SER A 81 7.62 -9.95 21.98
CA SER A 81 7.88 -11.30 21.45
C SER A 81 6.82 -12.27 21.98
N LYS A 82 6.07 -12.89 21.06
CA LYS A 82 5.05 -13.90 21.39
C LYS A 82 5.57 -15.29 21.04
N PRO A 83 5.39 -16.29 21.91
CA PRO A 83 5.76 -17.66 21.57
C PRO A 83 4.92 -18.12 20.37
N PRO A 84 5.51 -18.84 19.40
CA PRO A 84 4.80 -19.28 18.19
C PRO A 84 3.71 -20.31 18.48
N VAL A 85 3.75 -20.96 19.64
CA VAL A 85 2.74 -21.93 20.09
C VAL A 85 2.50 -21.74 21.59
N GLU A 86 1.26 -21.51 21.96
CA GLU A 86 0.78 -21.60 23.35
C GLU A 86 -0.01 -22.90 23.49
N ARG A 87 0.42 -23.79 24.40
CA ARG A 87 -0.30 -25.03 24.71
C ARG A 87 -1.15 -24.80 25.95
N VAL A 88 -2.46 -24.80 25.77
CA VAL A 88 -3.43 -24.70 26.87
C VAL A 88 -3.98 -26.10 27.14
N SER A 89 -3.79 -26.60 28.36
CA SER A 89 -4.50 -27.78 28.86
C SER A 89 -5.76 -27.33 29.60
N ALA A 90 -6.85 -28.07 29.39
CA ALA A 90 -8.12 -27.88 30.10
C ALA A 90 -7.98 -28.06 31.62
#